data_AF-A0A2P5KQA3-F1
#
_entry.id   AF-A0A2P5KQA3-F1
#
_cell.length_a   1.000
_cell.length_b   1.000
_cell.length_c   1.000
_cell.angle_alpha   90.00
_cell.angle_beta   90.00
_cell.angle_gamma   90.00
#
_symmetry.space_group_name_H-M   'P 1'
#
loop_
_entity.id
_entity.type
_entity.pdbx_description
1 polymer ?
#
loop_
_entity_poly.entity_id
_entity_poly.type
_entity_poly.pdbx_seq_one_letter_code
_entity_poly.pdbx_strand_id
1 'polypeptide(L)'
;MMTSFFLALAAAGLAAPAPDAGFWGLFSDPRKLGEATLIACGAIFVGFMVRRMWPSSMNPLMFGWLAATMVVAGLAYAGIASAGLVLWLFIGAAVLLGILAVVLG
;
A
#
# COMPACT_ATOMS: atom_id res chain seq x y z
N MET A 1 -4.88 -26.37 43.04
CA MET A 1 -5.46 -25.22 42.30
C MET A 1 -4.41 -24.24 41.75
N MET A 2 -3.21 -24.12 42.35
CA MET A 2 -2.13 -23.24 41.84
C MET A 2 -1.36 -23.81 40.64
N THR A 3 -1.20 -25.13 40.54
CA THR A 3 -0.46 -25.79 39.45
C THR A 3 -1.12 -25.63 38.08
N SER A 4 -2.46 -25.64 38.04
CA SER A 4 -3.26 -25.39 36.83
C SER A 4 -3.15 -23.94 36.32
N PHE A 5 -2.93 -22.97 37.22
CA PHE A 5 -2.75 -21.57 36.84
C PHE A 5 -1.39 -21.33 36.17
N PHE A 6 -0.32 -21.95 36.68
CA PHE A 6 1.01 -21.87 36.06
C PHE A 6 1.05 -22.59 34.70
N LEU A 7 0.30 -23.69 34.53
CA LEU A 7 0.19 -24.38 33.24
C LEU A 7 -0.57 -23.52 32.21
N ALA A 8 -1.63 -22.82 32.63
CA ALA A 8 -2.37 -21.89 31.77
C ALA A 8 -1.54 -20.64 31.40
N LEU A 9 -0.73 -20.13 32.33
CA LEU A 9 0.18 -19.00 32.07
C LEU A 9 1.35 -19.40 31.15
N ALA A 10 1.89 -20.61 31.31
CA ALA A 10 2.90 -21.17 30.41
C ALA A 10 2.33 -21.45 29.01
N ALA A 11 1.07 -21.90 28.91
CA ALA A 11 0.36 -22.05 27.64
C ALA A 11 0.05 -20.70 26.98
N ALA A 12 -0.26 -19.67 27.76
CA ALA A 12 -0.47 -18.31 27.25
C ALA A 12 0.84 -17.65 26.77
N GLY A 13 1.99 -18.00 27.36
CA GLY A 13 3.32 -17.56 26.91
C GLY A 13 3.85 -18.30 25.67
N LEU A 14 3.25 -19.45 25.32
CA LEU A 14 3.57 -20.24 24.12
C LEU A 14 2.71 -19.89 22.91
N ALA A 15 1.78 -18.94 23.04
CA ALA A 15 1.20 -18.24 21.90
C ALA A 15 2.27 -17.30 21.32
N ALA A 16 3.24 -17.91 20.63
CA ALA A 16 4.14 -17.18 19.76
C ALA A 16 3.28 -16.28 18.86
N PRO A 17 3.62 -15.00 18.69
CA PRO A 17 2.97 -14.19 17.68
C PRO A 17 3.13 -14.95 16.36
N ALA A 18 2.00 -15.25 15.70
CA ALA A 18 2.01 -15.94 14.43
C ALA A 18 3.06 -15.27 13.50
N PRO A 19 4.03 -16.02 12.96
CA PRO A 19 5.16 -15.46 12.20
C PRO A 19 4.75 -14.85 10.84
N ASP A 20 3.45 -14.77 10.58
CA ASP A 20 2.81 -14.32 9.36
C ASP A 20 2.37 -12.84 9.39
N ALA A 21 2.71 -12.09 10.46
CA ALA A 21 2.64 -10.62 10.47
C ALA A 21 3.78 -9.94 9.67
N GLY A 22 4.31 -10.60 8.64
CA GLY A 22 5.36 -10.09 7.76
C GLY A 22 4.82 -9.50 6.45
N PHE A 23 5.65 -8.78 5.71
CA PHE A 23 5.36 -8.27 4.36
C PHE A 23 4.68 -9.32 3.46
N TRP A 24 5.10 -10.58 3.55
CA TRP A 24 4.55 -11.71 2.79
C TRP A 24 3.13 -12.11 3.20
N GLY A 25 2.74 -11.91 4.45
CA GLY A 25 1.38 -12.18 4.95
C GLY A 25 0.32 -11.30 4.29
N LEU A 26 0.71 -10.10 3.84
CA LEU A 26 -0.14 -9.19 3.09
C LEU A 26 -0.44 -9.68 1.66
N PHE A 27 0.40 -10.54 1.09
CA PHE A 27 0.20 -11.12 -0.25
C PHE A 27 -0.52 -12.48 -0.21
N SER A 28 -0.51 -13.16 0.93
CA SER A 28 -1.23 -14.43 1.09
C SER A 28 -2.72 -14.26 1.40
N ASP A 29 -3.14 -13.10 1.91
CA ASP A 29 -4.55 -12.81 2.18
C ASP A 29 -5.24 -12.20 0.94
N PRO A 30 -6.16 -12.95 0.28
CA PRO A 30 -6.86 -12.46 -0.92
C PRO A 30 -7.69 -11.20 -0.65
N ARG A 31 -8.14 -10.98 0.60
CA ARG A 31 -8.87 -9.78 0.97
C ARG A 31 -7.96 -8.55 0.94
N LYS A 32 -6.73 -8.66 1.45
CA LYS A 32 -5.75 -7.57 1.47
C LYS A 32 -5.26 -7.21 0.07
N LEU A 33 -5.09 -8.22 -0.79
CA LEU A 33 -4.84 -8.00 -2.21
C LEU A 33 -6.02 -7.28 -2.89
N GLY A 34 -7.26 -7.71 -2.63
CA GLY A 34 -8.46 -7.04 -3.15
C GLY A 34 -8.55 -5.57 -2.71
N GLU A 35 -8.32 -5.28 -1.42
CA GLU A 35 -8.26 -3.92 -0.87
C GLU A 35 -7.20 -3.07 -1.57
N ALA A 36 -5.98 -3.58 -1.71
CA ALA A 36 -4.88 -2.88 -2.41
C ALA A 36 -5.23 -2.59 -3.88
N THR A 37 -5.87 -3.55 -4.56
CA THR A 37 -6.26 -3.40 -5.96
C THR A 37 -7.32 -2.31 -6.13
N LEU A 38 -8.32 -2.27 -5.24
CA LEU A 38 -9.34 -1.22 -5.23
C LEU A 38 -8.74 0.16 -4.94
N ILE A 39 -7.79 0.26 -4.01
CA ILE A 39 -7.06 1.50 -3.71
C ILE A 39 -6.29 1.97 -4.95
N ALA A 40 -5.58 1.06 -5.64
CA ALA A 40 -4.85 1.39 -6.86
C ALA A 40 -5.78 1.89 -7.98
N CYS A 41 -6.90 1.20 -8.22
CA CYS A 41 -7.91 1.63 -9.19
C CYS A 41 -8.50 3.00 -8.84
N GLY A 42 -8.81 3.24 -7.56
CA GLY A 42 -9.29 4.52 -7.07
C GLY A 42 -8.28 5.65 -7.26
N ALA A 43 -7.00 5.40 -6.97
CA ALA A 43 -5.93 6.37 -7.16
C ALA A 43 -5.73 6.74 -8.64
N ILE A 44 -5.76 5.75 -9.54
CA ILE A 44 -5.69 5.99 -11.00
C ILE A 44 -6.87 6.84 -11.46
N PHE A 45 -8.07 6.53 -10.98
CA PHE A 45 -9.27 7.29 -11.32
C PHE A 45 -9.18 8.74 -10.87
N VAL A 46 -8.72 8.99 -9.62
CA VAL A 46 -8.49 10.36 -9.12
C VAL A 46 -7.45 11.08 -9.97
N GLY A 47 -6.32 10.44 -10.28
CA GLY A 47 -5.29 11.05 -11.12
C GLY A 47 -5.79 11.41 -12.52
N PHE A 48 -6.65 10.56 -13.10
CA PHE A 48 -7.29 10.84 -14.39
C PHE A 48 -8.31 11.99 -14.31
N MET A 49 -9.11 12.05 -13.24
CA MET A 49 -10.05 13.15 -13.01
C MET A 49 -9.32 14.49 -12.88
N VAL A 50 -8.23 14.54 -12.10
CA VAL A 50 -7.42 15.73 -11.92
C VAL A 50 -6.80 16.16 -13.26
N ARG A 51 -6.25 15.22 -14.04
CA ARG A 51 -5.76 15.52 -15.39
C ARG A 51 -6.83 16.14 -16.30
N ARG A 52 -8.09 15.71 -16.18
CA ARG A 52 -9.20 16.20 -17.02
C ARG A 52 -9.73 17.56 -16.58
N MET A 53 -9.68 17.86 -15.28
CA MET A 53 -10.16 19.14 -14.73
C MET A 53 -9.11 20.26 -14.79
N TRP A 54 -7.81 19.92 -14.83
CA TRP A 54 -6.74 20.91 -14.80
C TRP A 54 -6.49 21.55 -16.17
N PRO A 55 -6.27 22.88 -16.26
CA PRO A 55 -5.93 23.54 -17.51
C PRO A 55 -4.59 23.04 -18.08
N SER A 56 -4.55 22.75 -19.39
CA SER A 56 -3.35 22.21 -20.07
C SER A 56 -2.13 23.13 -20.03
N SER A 57 -2.30 24.41 -19.69
CA SER A 57 -1.20 25.36 -19.49
C SER A 57 -0.36 25.07 -18.24
N MET A 58 -0.87 24.26 -17.29
CA MET A 58 -0.14 23.83 -16.10
C MET A 58 0.00 22.31 -16.13
N ASN A 59 1.19 21.80 -16.47
CA ASN A 59 1.55 20.39 -16.67
C ASN A 59 0.60 19.36 -15.99
N PRO A 60 -0.51 18.97 -16.67
CA PRO A 60 -1.62 18.26 -16.03
C PRO A 60 -1.29 16.81 -15.68
N LEU A 61 -0.24 16.26 -16.32
CA LEU A 61 0.26 14.92 -16.02
C LEU A 61 0.92 14.87 -14.64
N MET A 62 1.74 15.87 -14.30
CA MET A 62 2.38 15.93 -12.98
C MET A 62 1.34 16.08 -11.86
N PHE A 63 0.34 16.94 -12.05
CA PHE A 63 -0.72 17.14 -11.07
C PHE A 63 -1.60 15.90 -10.89
N GLY A 64 -1.94 15.21 -11.98
CA GLY A 64 -2.67 13.94 -11.90
C GLY A 64 -1.91 12.88 -11.12
N TRP A 65 -0.60 12.76 -11.36
CA TRP A 65 0.25 11.82 -10.62
C TRP A 65 0.39 12.18 -9.13
N LEU A 66 0.64 13.46 -8.83
CA LEU A 66 0.72 13.94 -7.44
C LEU A 66 -0.59 13.70 -6.69
N ALA A 67 -1.74 13.97 -7.31
CA ALA A 67 -3.04 13.74 -6.69
C ALA A 67 -3.28 12.25 -6.39
N ALA A 68 -2.94 11.36 -7.34
CA ALA A 68 -3.04 9.92 -7.12
C ALA A 68 -2.14 9.47 -5.94
N THR A 69 -0.88 9.92 -5.91
CA THR A 69 0.06 9.57 -4.83
C THR A 69 -0.36 10.15 -3.49
N MET A 70 -0.90 11.37 -3.46
CA MET A 70 -1.40 12.01 -2.22
C MET A 70 -2.60 11.27 -1.62
N VAL A 71 -3.51 10.74 -2.44
CA VAL A 71 -4.63 9.93 -1.96
C VAL A 71 -4.14 8.64 -1.30
N VAL A 72 -3.23 7.92 -1.95
CA VAL A 72 -2.68 6.67 -1.39
C VAL A 72 -1.84 6.97 -0.14
N ALA A 73 -1.07 8.06 -0.15
CA ALA A 73 -0.31 8.51 1.02
C ALA A 73 -1.20 8.89 2.19
N GLY A 74 -2.33 9.55 1.96
CA GLY A 74 -3.32 9.84 2.99
C GLY A 74 -3.90 8.57 3.62
N LEU A 75 -4.21 7.56 2.79
CA LEU A 75 -4.70 6.26 3.27
C LEU A 75 -3.64 5.49 4.07
N ALA A 76 -2.37 5.55 3.63
CA ALA A 76 -1.26 4.95 4.37
C ALA A 76 -1.02 5.66 5.71
N TYR A 77 -1.11 6.98 5.76
CA TYR A 77 -1.01 7.77 6.99
C TYR A 77 -2.16 7.46 7.97
N ALA A 78 -3.35 7.15 7.47
CA ALA A 78 -4.49 6.70 8.26
C ALA A 78 -4.34 5.27 8.84
N GLY A 79 -3.21 4.58 8.59
CA GLY A 79 -2.90 3.27 9.16
C GLY A 79 -3.37 2.07 8.32
N ILE A 80 -3.78 2.28 7.06
CA ILE A 80 -4.20 1.19 6.17
C ILE A 80 -2.95 0.51 5.59
N ALA A 81 -2.61 -0.66 6.12
CA ALA A 81 -1.42 -1.43 5.70
C ALA A 81 -1.42 -1.75 4.18
N SER A 82 -2.59 -2.02 3.59
CA SER A 82 -2.74 -2.29 2.16
C SER A 82 -2.44 -1.07 1.28
N ALA A 83 -2.61 0.16 1.78
CA ALA A 83 -2.22 1.38 1.06
C ALA A 83 -0.69 1.55 0.96
N GLY A 84 0.04 1.08 1.99
CA GLY A 84 1.50 1.05 1.98
C GLY A 84 2.06 0.18 0.84
N LEU A 85 1.43 -0.96 0.55
CA LEU A 85 1.80 -1.82 -0.58
C LEU A 85 1.61 -1.10 -1.93
N VAL A 86 0.50 -0.37 -2.08
CA VAL A 86 0.19 0.37 -3.30
C VAL A 86 1.20 1.50 -3.53
N LEU A 87 1.58 2.22 -2.47
CA LEU A 87 2.66 3.21 -2.54
C LEU A 87 3.97 2.58 -3.01
N TRP A 88 4.31 1.41 -2.46
CA TRP A 88 5.52 0.69 -2.83
C TRP A 88 5.51 0.30 -4.31
N LEU A 89 4.37 -0.14 -4.84
CA LEU A 89 4.19 -0.42 -6.26
C LEU A 89 4.31 0.85 -7.12
N PHE A 90 3.74 1.97 -6.70
CA PHE A 90 3.84 3.24 -7.43
C PHE A 90 5.28 3.75 -7.48
N ILE A 91 6.03 3.65 -6.38
CA ILE A 91 7.45 4.01 -6.32
C ILE A 91 8.26 3.05 -7.21
N GLY A 92 8.04 1.74 -7.10
CA GLY A 92 8.70 0.75 -7.93
C GLY A 92 8.48 0.99 -9.43
N ALA A 93 7.24 1.26 -9.83
CA ALA A 93 6.90 1.61 -11.22
C ALA A 93 7.59 2.91 -11.68
N ALA A 94 7.60 3.95 -10.83
CA ALA A 94 8.28 5.20 -11.14
C ALA A 94 9.80 5.03 -11.32
N VAL A 95 10.43 4.22 -10.46
CA VAL A 95 11.86 3.88 -10.56
C VAL A 95 12.14 3.09 -11.84
N LEU A 96 11.32 2.08 -12.16
CA LEU A 96 11.47 1.30 -13.39
C LEU A 96 11.34 2.17 -14.65
N LEU A 97 10.36 3.07 -14.68
CA LEU A 97 10.21 4.04 -15.77
C LEU A 97 11.40 5.01 -15.85
N GLY A 98 11.93 5.45 -14.70
CA GLY A 98 13.12 6.28 -14.63
C GLY A 98 14.37 5.58 -15.20
N ILE A 99 14.59 4.31 -14.84
CA ILE A 99 15.68 3.50 -15.40
C ILE A 99 15.50 3.32 -16.90
N LEU A 100 14.28 2.98 -17.35
CA LEU A 100 13.97 2.81 -18.77
C LEU A 100 14.25 4.09 -19.57
N ALA A 101 13.89 5.25 -19.02
CA ALA A 101 14.14 6.55 -19.62
C ALA A 101 15.65 6.85 -19.74
N VAL A 102 16.48 6.42 -18.78
CA VAL A 102 17.94 6.59 -18.85
C VAL A 102 18.59 5.63 -19.85
N VAL A 103 18.03 4.44 -20.04
CA VAL A 103 18.59 3.42 -20.96
C VAL A 103 18.19 3.67 -22.42
N LEU A 104 16.96 4.16 -22.65
CA LEU A 104 16.41 4.37 -23.99
C LEU A 104 16.45 5.83 -24.47
N GLY A 105 16.67 6.80 -23.57
CA GLY A 105 16.77 8.23 -23.88
C GLY A 105 18.20 8.67 -24.07
#